data_AF-A0A7G3ZVD5-F1
#
_entry.id   AF-A0A7G3ZVD5-F1
#
_cell.length_a   1.000
_cell.length_b   1.000
_cell.length_c   1.000
_cell.angle_alpha   90.00
_cell.angle_beta   90.00
_cell.angle_gamma   90.00
#
_symmetry.space_group_name_H-M   'P 1'
#
loop_
_entity.id
_entity.type
_entity.pdbx_description
1 polymer ?
#
loop_
_entity_poly.entity_id
_entity_poly.type
_entity_poly.pdbx_seq_one_letter_code
_entity_poly.pdbx_strand_id
1 'polypeptide(L)'
;MWSKVKPSSLSPLSTTVLNNTNPGGLGTMFSGTSRRTMELEKTVHIPVKKATVSFTSMLSSLPSEKDMVHRGMAGLKEVESIATHGKFGAGKYTKRPYHLDIAQFIHDPKCCMFLSTSPDPHTVKEYMIGFQLITAKGAITSMCLPSVYIRPQTARHVDEDMFRHYQKVLEFQVEHGNRTQSEDILRLAEGNNETTAILGETQKDDWRPKFHLDLHSMVLVRGAGKIMSGFTKADTIDTVTIVNPHFRKRIMAIEIFSTALGSGAMYDKYFAKMNDRAKGLGLINSDNRMLTLRDASDLMNSPEYQELLEKYQALGETMVLQSVPKNIRTTEELVKFVAFLIESNPAKAIIETPSPFNEPKI
;
A
#
# COMPACT_ATOMS: atom_id res chain seq x y z
N MET A 1 -25.89 7.85 6.24
CA MET A 1 -26.02 7.18 7.55
C MET A 1 -25.08 5.99 7.57
N TRP A 2 -24.13 5.91 8.50
CA TRP A 2 -23.28 4.72 8.64
C TRP A 2 -23.60 4.08 10.00
N SER A 3 -24.17 2.87 9.96
CA SER A 3 -24.39 2.05 11.15
C SER A 3 -23.05 1.70 11.78
N LYS A 4 -22.96 1.83 13.11
CA LYS A 4 -21.83 1.30 13.89
C LYS A 4 -21.64 -0.17 13.54
N VAL A 5 -20.48 -0.53 12.99
CA VAL A 5 -20.09 -1.92 12.75
C VAL A 5 -20.22 -2.67 14.08
N LYS A 6 -21.07 -3.70 14.13
CA LYS A 6 -21.20 -4.53 15.33
C LYS A 6 -19.87 -5.27 15.56
N PRO A 7 -19.32 -5.31 16.79
CA PRO A 7 -18.05 -5.96 17.11
C PRO A 7 -17.97 -7.49 16.85
N SER A 8 -19.02 -8.12 16.32
CA SER A 8 -19.17 -9.58 16.23
C SER A 8 -18.60 -10.23 14.96
N SER A 9 -17.78 -9.54 14.16
CA SER A 9 -17.24 -10.11 12.90
C SER A 9 -15.77 -9.77 12.60
N LEU A 10 -14.97 -9.40 13.61
CA LEU A 10 -13.54 -9.14 13.41
C LEU A 10 -12.77 -10.44 13.23
N SER A 11 -11.84 -10.47 12.27
CA SER A 11 -10.95 -11.62 12.07
C SER A 11 -10.06 -11.86 13.30
N PRO A 12 -9.54 -13.10 13.52
CA PRO A 12 -8.57 -13.38 14.58
C PRO A 12 -7.33 -12.46 14.50
N LEU A 13 -6.86 -12.16 13.29
CA LEU A 13 -5.74 -11.24 13.05
C LEU A 13 -6.08 -9.81 13.49
N SER A 14 -7.25 -9.30 13.10
CA SER A 14 -7.76 -7.98 13.50
C SER A 14 -7.84 -7.86 15.02
N THR A 15 -8.40 -8.88 15.67
CA THR A 15 -8.54 -8.92 17.13
C THR A 15 -7.17 -8.93 17.82
N THR A 16 -6.23 -9.73 17.29
CA THR A 16 -4.85 -9.79 17.81
C THR A 16 -4.15 -8.44 17.72
N VAL A 17 -4.27 -7.74 16.59
CA VAL A 17 -3.70 -6.39 16.43
C VAL A 17 -4.33 -5.40 17.40
N LEU A 18 -5.66 -5.33 17.48
CA LEU A 18 -6.35 -4.38 18.36
C LEU A 18 -6.03 -4.59 19.85
N ASN A 19 -5.88 -5.84 20.28
CA ASN A 19 -5.48 -6.18 21.65
C ASN A 19 -4.06 -5.67 21.99
N ASN A 20 -3.18 -5.56 20.99
CA ASN A 20 -1.81 -5.10 21.18
C ASN A 20 -1.63 -3.58 20.92
N THR A 21 -2.57 -2.92 20.24
CA THR A 21 -2.57 -1.45 20.14
C THR A 21 -3.09 -0.77 21.40
N ASN A 22 -4.05 -1.38 22.12
CA ASN A 22 -4.68 -0.85 23.34
C ASN A 22 -4.49 -1.72 24.60
N PRO A 23 -3.25 -1.92 25.10
CA PRO A 23 -3.03 -2.78 26.27
C PRO A 23 -3.46 -2.16 27.62
N GLY A 24 -4.14 -1.00 27.63
CA GLY A 24 -4.37 -0.19 28.84
C GLY A 24 -5.74 0.47 29.00
N GLY A 25 -6.80 -0.07 28.38
CA GLY A 25 -8.17 0.41 28.62
C GLY A 25 -8.73 -0.01 29.98
N LEU A 26 -8.16 0.52 31.07
CA LEU A 26 -8.73 0.41 32.43
C LEU A 26 -9.61 1.64 32.65
N GLY A 27 -10.91 1.54 32.31
CA GLY A 27 -11.80 2.69 32.45
C GLY A 27 -13.17 2.65 31.76
N THR A 28 -13.88 1.52 31.75
CA THR A 28 -15.36 1.54 31.75
C THR A 28 -15.86 0.42 32.67
N MET A 29 -15.85 0.67 33.97
CA MET A 29 -16.51 -0.16 35.00
C MET A 29 -18.05 -0.02 35.00
N PHE A 30 -18.65 0.54 33.94
CA PHE A 30 -20.11 0.64 33.81
C PHE A 30 -20.57 0.23 32.42
N SER A 31 -20.55 -1.06 32.17
CA SER A 31 -21.57 -1.71 31.33
C SER A 31 -21.72 -3.12 31.86
N GLY A 32 -22.68 -3.28 32.76
CA GLY A 32 -23.18 -4.57 33.21
C GLY A 32 -23.83 -5.28 32.04
N THR A 33 -23.04 -5.99 31.26
CA THR A 33 -23.53 -7.06 30.40
C THR A 33 -22.39 -8.06 30.33
N SER A 34 -22.58 -9.13 31.11
CA SER A 34 -21.80 -10.36 31.13
C SER A 34 -20.80 -10.48 29.99
N ARG A 35 -19.50 -10.41 30.33
CA ARG A 35 -18.44 -11.07 29.56
C ARG A 35 -18.78 -12.56 29.54
N ARG A 36 -19.69 -12.96 28.65
CA ARG A 36 -19.65 -14.31 28.11
C ARG A 36 -18.32 -14.38 27.38
N THR A 37 -17.38 -15.10 27.98
CA THR A 37 -16.38 -15.87 27.26
C THR A 37 -17.09 -16.49 26.07
N MET A 38 -16.95 -15.87 24.89
CA MET A 38 -17.22 -16.57 23.65
C MET A 38 -16.20 -17.69 23.64
N GLU A 39 -16.67 -18.92 23.83
CA GLU A 39 -15.94 -20.11 23.43
C GLU A 39 -15.62 -19.93 21.95
N LEU A 40 -14.42 -19.46 21.65
CA LEU A 40 -13.90 -19.45 20.29
C LEU A 40 -13.59 -20.89 19.93
N GLU A 41 -14.51 -21.50 19.19
CA GLU A 41 -14.30 -22.72 18.43
C GLU A 41 -12.95 -22.63 17.69
N LYS A 42 -12.04 -23.58 18.00
CA LYS A 42 -10.73 -23.79 17.37
C LYS A 42 -10.00 -22.48 17.00
N THR A 43 -9.55 -21.75 18.01
CA THR A 43 -8.76 -20.52 17.85
C THR A 43 -7.56 -20.72 16.93
N VAL A 44 -7.60 -20.13 15.74
CA VAL A 44 -6.41 -19.90 14.92
C VAL A 44 -5.45 -19.06 15.78
N HIS A 45 -4.37 -19.68 16.22
CA HIS A 45 -3.34 -19.00 16.99
C HIS A 45 -2.55 -18.09 16.05
N ILE A 46 -2.71 -16.77 16.21
CA ILE A 46 -1.90 -15.79 15.49
C ILE A 46 -0.56 -15.65 16.22
N PRO A 47 0.58 -15.95 15.58
CA PRO A 47 1.90 -15.83 16.22
C PRO A 47 2.18 -14.39 16.65
N VAL A 48 2.47 -14.21 17.94
CA VAL A 48 2.87 -12.92 18.53
C VAL A 48 4.20 -13.09 19.25
N LYS A 49 5.21 -12.33 18.84
CA LYS A 49 6.53 -12.28 19.48
C LYS A 49 6.75 -10.92 20.11
N LYS A 50 7.03 -10.89 21.41
CA LYS A 50 7.43 -9.68 22.14
C LYS A 50 8.93 -9.71 22.38
N ALA A 51 9.62 -8.62 22.10
CA ALA A 51 11.06 -8.52 22.31
C ALA A 51 11.51 -7.07 22.49
N THR A 52 12.55 -6.85 23.28
CA THR A 52 13.31 -5.60 23.31
C THR A 52 14.54 -5.79 22.42
N VAL A 53 14.65 -5.00 21.35
CA VAL A 53 15.68 -5.17 20.30
C VAL A 53 16.28 -3.83 19.92
N SER A 54 17.44 -3.84 19.25
CA SER A 54 17.93 -2.63 18.58
C SER A 54 17.07 -2.31 17.35
N PHE A 55 17.02 -1.04 16.94
CA PHE A 55 16.37 -0.65 15.67
C PHE A 55 16.94 -1.41 14.47
N THR A 56 18.26 -1.51 14.37
CA THR A 56 18.93 -2.21 13.26
C THR A 56 18.55 -3.68 13.21
N SER A 57 18.50 -4.34 14.38
CA SER A 57 18.05 -5.74 14.49
C SER A 57 16.57 -5.90 14.11
N MET A 58 15.72 -4.94 14.47
CA MET A 58 14.31 -4.95 14.06
C MET A 58 14.18 -4.83 12.54
N LEU A 59 14.84 -3.86 11.91
CA LEU A 59 14.77 -3.67 10.46
C LEU A 59 15.31 -4.88 9.70
N SER A 60 16.41 -5.46 10.19
CA SER A 60 17.00 -6.68 9.59
C SER A 60 16.12 -7.93 9.76
N SER A 61 15.12 -7.89 10.64
CA SER A 61 14.16 -8.99 10.84
C SER A 61 12.92 -8.90 9.97
N LEU A 62 12.75 -7.79 9.24
CA LEU A 62 11.65 -7.63 8.29
C LEU A 62 11.91 -8.49 7.05
N PRO A 63 10.85 -8.93 6.36
CA PRO A 63 10.98 -9.60 5.06
C PRO A 63 11.78 -8.73 4.09
N SER A 64 12.64 -9.35 3.28
CA SER A 64 13.55 -8.67 2.36
C SER A 64 13.38 -9.13 0.92
N GLU A 65 12.30 -9.86 0.61
CA GLU A 65 12.00 -10.22 -0.78
C GLU A 65 11.78 -8.96 -1.62
N LYS A 66 12.24 -8.99 -2.88
CA LYS A 66 12.21 -7.83 -3.80
C LYS A 66 10.82 -7.29 -4.09
N ASP A 67 9.79 -8.11 -3.88
CA ASP A 67 8.40 -7.83 -4.15
C ASP A 67 7.55 -7.71 -2.87
N MET A 68 8.22 -7.38 -1.76
CA MET A 68 7.59 -6.88 -0.55
C MET A 68 7.74 -5.36 -0.48
N VAL A 69 6.74 -4.72 0.12
CA VAL A 69 6.82 -3.31 0.48
C VAL A 69 6.48 -3.11 1.95
N HIS A 70 7.04 -2.06 2.51
CA HIS A 70 6.91 -1.68 3.89
C HIS A 70 6.14 -0.38 4.02
N ARG A 71 5.37 -0.24 5.10
CA ARG A 71 4.72 1.01 5.46
C ARG A 71 5.00 1.34 6.91
N GLY A 72 5.65 2.47 7.12
CA GLY A 72 5.85 3.08 8.43
C GLY A 72 4.64 3.92 8.81
N MET A 73 4.18 3.76 10.05
CA MET A 73 3.04 4.51 10.60
C MET A 73 3.45 5.18 11.91
N ALA A 74 3.25 6.49 11.98
CA ALA A 74 3.35 7.25 13.22
C ALA A 74 2.10 7.03 14.08
N GLY A 75 2.31 6.60 15.33
CA GLY A 75 1.23 6.27 16.25
C GLY A 75 0.51 4.97 15.86
N LEU A 76 -0.63 4.71 16.52
CA LEU A 76 -1.38 3.46 16.35
C LEU A 76 -2.78 3.66 15.74
N LYS A 77 -3.19 4.90 15.47
CA LYS A 77 -4.53 5.21 14.92
C LYS A 77 -4.75 4.58 13.54
N GLU A 78 -3.73 4.60 12.70
CA GLU A 78 -3.82 3.97 11.38
C GLU A 78 -3.88 2.44 11.50
N VAL A 79 -3.06 1.86 12.37
CA VAL A 79 -3.09 0.42 12.69
C VAL A 79 -4.48 -0.02 13.17
N GLU A 80 -5.07 0.71 14.11
CA GLU A 80 -6.44 0.46 14.59
C GLU A 80 -7.46 0.55 13.47
N SER A 81 -7.32 1.53 12.58
CA SER A 81 -8.21 1.71 11.43
C SER A 81 -8.09 0.53 10.46
N ILE A 82 -6.86 0.08 10.14
CA ILE A 82 -6.61 -1.07 9.27
C ILE A 82 -7.22 -2.33 9.88
N ALA A 83 -6.97 -2.60 11.16
CA ALA A 83 -7.50 -3.79 11.83
C ALA A 83 -9.04 -3.78 11.91
N THR A 84 -9.65 -2.60 12.10
CA THR A 84 -11.11 -2.43 12.18
C THR A 84 -11.79 -2.56 10.82
N HIS A 85 -11.21 -2.02 9.75
CA HIS A 85 -11.80 -1.99 8.42
C HIS A 85 -11.32 -3.11 7.49
N GLY A 86 -10.28 -3.85 7.88
CA GLY A 86 -9.73 -4.96 7.12
C GLY A 86 -8.98 -4.57 5.85
N LYS A 87 -8.66 -3.28 5.66
CA LYS A 87 -7.98 -2.75 4.46
C LYS A 87 -7.04 -1.59 4.81
N PHE A 88 -5.96 -1.48 4.05
CA PHE A 88 -5.05 -0.33 4.11
C PHE A 88 -5.66 0.90 3.43
N GLY A 89 -5.42 2.11 3.96
CA GLY A 89 -6.00 3.33 3.39
C GLY A 89 -7.53 3.45 3.54
N ALA A 90 -8.11 2.80 4.56
CA ALA A 90 -9.54 2.86 4.88
C ALA A 90 -9.87 3.90 5.98
N GLY A 91 -11.13 3.95 6.43
CA GLY A 91 -11.56 4.75 7.57
C GLY A 91 -11.43 6.26 7.34
N LYS A 92 -10.61 6.94 8.13
CA LYS A 92 -10.40 8.40 7.96
C LYS A 92 -9.63 8.73 6.68
N TYR A 93 -8.87 7.78 6.14
CA TYR A 93 -8.06 7.98 4.94
C TYR A 93 -8.92 8.26 3.71
N THR A 94 -10.12 7.66 3.63
CA THR A 94 -11.06 7.86 2.52
C THR A 94 -11.66 9.26 2.48
N LYS A 95 -11.53 10.04 3.56
CA LYS A 95 -11.99 11.43 3.65
C LYS A 95 -10.97 12.45 3.13
N ARG A 96 -9.76 12.00 2.77
CA ARG A 96 -8.73 12.88 2.18
C ARG A 96 -9.20 13.39 0.80
N PRO A 97 -8.66 14.53 0.33
CA PRO A 97 -8.91 15.01 -1.03
C PRO A 97 -8.67 13.92 -2.08
N TYR A 98 -9.48 13.95 -3.12
CA TYR A 98 -9.30 13.11 -4.31
C TYR A 98 -8.47 13.85 -5.34
N HIS A 99 -7.42 13.20 -5.83
CA HIS A 99 -6.70 13.55 -7.05
C HIS A 99 -5.89 12.35 -7.51
N LEU A 100 -5.52 12.33 -8.78
CA LEU A 100 -4.63 11.32 -9.36
C LEU A 100 -3.29 11.93 -9.81
N ASP A 101 -2.98 13.15 -9.40
CA ASP A 101 -1.68 13.75 -9.68
C ASP A 101 -0.63 13.20 -8.70
N ILE A 102 0.28 12.37 -9.20
CA ILE A 102 1.38 11.78 -8.41
C ILE A 102 2.43 12.84 -8.03
N ALA A 103 2.66 13.85 -8.88
CA ALA A 103 3.56 14.95 -8.56
C ALA A 103 2.99 15.78 -7.38
N GLN A 104 1.68 16.04 -7.40
CA GLN A 104 1.00 16.63 -6.24
C GLN A 104 1.12 15.75 -5.00
N PHE A 105 0.96 14.44 -5.11
CA PHE A 105 1.00 13.54 -3.95
C PHE A 105 2.38 13.46 -3.30
N ILE A 106 3.46 13.45 -4.09
CA ILE A 106 4.84 13.46 -3.57
C ILE A 106 5.09 14.68 -2.69
N HIS A 107 4.54 15.83 -3.10
CA HIS A 107 4.77 17.10 -2.42
C HIS A 107 3.74 17.40 -1.30
N ASP A 108 2.46 17.05 -1.46
CA ASP A 108 1.45 17.06 -0.39
C ASP A 108 0.73 15.69 -0.32
N PRO A 109 1.15 14.78 0.57
CA PRO A 109 0.67 13.39 0.63
C PRO A 109 -0.72 13.25 1.29
N LYS A 110 -1.66 14.13 0.92
CA LYS A 110 -3.07 14.14 1.36
C LYS A 110 -4.00 13.71 0.22
N CYS A 111 -3.87 12.46 -0.20
CA CYS A 111 -4.76 11.86 -1.20
C CYS A 111 -5.49 10.65 -0.62
N CYS A 112 -6.75 10.44 -1.01
CA CYS A 112 -7.49 9.20 -0.72
C CYS A 112 -7.26 8.07 -1.73
N MET A 113 -6.60 8.37 -2.86
CA MET A 113 -6.31 7.43 -3.96
C MET A 113 -4.88 6.91 -3.96
N PHE A 114 -3.96 7.51 -3.21
CA PHE A 114 -2.57 7.07 -3.12
C PHE A 114 -2.22 6.66 -1.70
N LEU A 115 -1.43 5.60 -1.55
CA LEU A 115 -0.86 5.18 -0.28
C LEU A 115 0.64 4.92 -0.46
N SER A 116 1.46 5.68 0.26
CA SER A 116 2.91 5.53 0.22
C SER A 116 3.36 4.25 0.95
N THR A 117 4.27 3.53 0.32
CA THR A 117 4.98 2.36 0.84
C THR A 117 6.43 2.42 0.35
N SER A 118 7.37 1.67 0.91
CA SER A 118 8.75 1.63 0.43
C SER A 118 9.24 0.20 0.34
N PRO A 119 9.98 -0.18 -0.71
CA PRO A 119 10.71 -1.45 -0.73
C PRO A 119 11.87 -1.46 0.28
N ASP A 120 12.30 -0.29 0.76
CA ASP A 120 13.37 -0.16 1.75
C ASP A 120 12.80 0.03 3.17
N PRO A 121 13.03 -0.93 4.08
CA PRO A 121 12.63 -0.80 5.47
C PRO A 121 13.33 0.37 6.21
N HIS A 122 14.48 0.86 5.73
CA HIS A 122 15.16 2.00 6.33
C HIS A 122 14.42 3.32 6.07
N THR A 123 13.88 3.53 4.86
CA THR A 123 13.04 4.70 4.55
C THR A 123 11.84 4.82 5.51
N VAL A 124 11.20 3.70 5.86
CA VAL A 124 9.99 3.73 6.71
C VAL A 124 10.26 4.06 8.18
N LYS A 125 11.50 3.92 8.65
CA LYS A 125 11.91 4.29 10.02
C LYS A 125 11.63 5.77 10.31
N GLU A 126 11.94 6.64 9.36
CA GLU A 126 11.78 8.08 9.51
C GLU A 126 10.32 8.47 9.75
N TYR A 127 9.40 7.83 9.04
CA TYR A 127 7.96 8.06 9.16
C TYR A 127 7.35 7.58 10.49
N MET A 128 8.00 6.66 11.20
CA MET A 128 7.50 6.16 12.48
C MET A 128 7.91 6.99 13.69
N ILE A 129 9.16 7.43 13.70
CA ILE A 129 9.82 8.00 14.89
C ILE A 129 9.95 9.52 14.77
N GLY A 130 10.07 10.04 13.55
CA GLY A 130 10.52 11.42 13.27
C GLY A 130 9.70 12.54 13.90
N PHE A 131 8.50 12.25 14.41
CA PHE A 131 7.56 13.25 14.90
C PHE A 131 7.25 13.20 16.41
N GLN A 132 7.77 12.23 17.17
CA GLN A 132 7.35 12.03 18.56
C GLN A 132 8.44 12.42 19.58
N LEU A 133 8.17 13.49 20.35
CA LEU A 133 9.13 14.13 21.25
C LEU A 133 9.44 13.34 22.53
N ILE A 134 8.45 12.64 23.10
CA ILE A 134 8.54 12.07 24.47
C ILE A 134 8.53 10.54 24.47
N THR A 135 7.54 9.93 23.81
CA THR A 135 7.49 8.47 23.58
C THR A 135 7.20 8.22 22.12
N ALA A 136 7.97 7.36 21.47
CA ALA A 136 7.75 6.94 20.10
C ALA A 136 6.88 5.69 20.09
N LYS A 137 5.65 5.80 19.58
CA LYS A 137 4.76 4.70 19.24
C LYS A 137 4.54 4.70 17.74
N GLY A 138 4.62 3.54 17.11
CA GLY A 138 4.37 3.38 15.68
C GLY A 138 4.21 1.94 15.28
N ALA A 139 4.11 1.70 13.98
CA ALA A 139 4.20 0.37 13.42
C ALA A 139 4.91 0.33 12.07
N ILE A 140 5.56 -0.80 11.76
CA ILE A 140 5.93 -1.20 10.39
C ILE A 140 5.03 -2.34 9.98
N THR A 141 4.42 -2.23 8.82
CA THR A 141 3.79 -3.38 8.15
C THR A 141 4.59 -3.76 6.93
N SER A 142 4.83 -5.05 6.74
CA SER A 142 5.39 -5.62 5.52
C SER A 142 4.27 -6.34 4.78
N MET A 143 4.10 -6.05 3.50
CA MET A 143 2.97 -6.53 2.69
C MET A 143 3.42 -6.83 1.26
N CYS A 144 2.58 -7.55 0.51
CA CYS A 144 2.74 -7.72 -0.95
C CYS A 144 2.92 -6.38 -1.66
N LEU A 145 3.52 -6.41 -2.86
CA LEU A 145 3.33 -5.33 -3.83
C LEU A 145 1.83 -4.98 -3.95
N PRO A 146 1.48 -3.67 -4.01
CA PRO A 146 0.10 -3.27 -4.23
C PRO A 146 -0.42 -3.79 -5.57
N SER A 147 -1.73 -4.04 -5.67
CA SER A 147 -2.36 -4.52 -6.91
C SER A 147 -2.04 -3.63 -8.10
N VAL A 148 -2.06 -2.31 -7.88
CA VAL A 148 -1.65 -1.28 -8.83
C VAL A 148 -0.74 -0.31 -8.10
N TYR A 149 0.42 0.00 -8.66
CA TYR A 149 1.35 0.95 -8.07
C TYR A 149 2.10 1.77 -9.13
N ILE A 150 2.72 2.84 -8.65
CA ILE A 150 3.62 3.71 -9.41
C ILE A 150 4.86 4.00 -8.58
N ARG A 151 6.02 4.06 -9.23
CA ARG A 151 7.27 4.52 -8.62
C ARG A 151 7.53 5.98 -9.02
N PRO A 152 7.51 6.95 -8.08
CA PRO A 152 7.79 8.35 -8.35
C PRO A 152 9.03 8.59 -9.21
N GLN A 153 10.15 7.94 -8.86
CA GLN A 153 11.43 8.09 -9.56
C GLN A 153 11.36 7.68 -11.03
N THR A 154 10.63 6.60 -11.36
CA THR A 154 10.43 6.15 -12.73
C THR A 154 9.41 7.03 -13.46
N ALA A 155 8.31 7.36 -12.80
CA ALA A 155 7.21 8.14 -13.37
C ALA A 155 7.68 9.50 -13.88
N ARG A 156 8.49 10.23 -13.13
CA ARG A 156 9.00 11.55 -13.55
C ARG A 156 9.93 11.53 -14.76
N HIS A 157 10.54 10.40 -15.09
CA HIS A 157 11.33 10.26 -16.32
C HIS A 157 10.47 9.92 -17.54
N VAL A 158 9.37 9.20 -17.34
CA VAL A 158 8.46 8.79 -18.40
C VAL A 158 7.44 9.91 -18.69
N ASP A 159 6.75 10.35 -17.65
CA ASP A 159 5.70 11.36 -17.61
C ASP A 159 6.26 12.74 -17.20
N GLU A 160 7.40 13.12 -17.76
CA GLU A 160 8.12 14.35 -17.41
C GLU A 160 7.26 15.61 -17.52
N ASP A 161 6.33 15.66 -18.48
CA ASP A 161 5.56 16.87 -18.76
C ASP A 161 4.51 17.12 -17.65
N MET A 162 3.97 16.08 -17.00
CA MET A 162 3.12 16.22 -15.81
C MET A 162 3.90 16.82 -14.64
N PHE A 163 5.13 16.34 -14.38
CA PHE A 163 5.97 16.88 -13.31
C PHE A 163 6.35 18.34 -13.58
N ARG A 164 6.70 18.67 -14.82
CA ARG A 164 6.96 20.07 -15.22
C ARG A 164 5.72 20.95 -15.14
N HIS A 165 4.55 20.42 -15.44
CA HIS A 165 3.30 21.15 -15.27
C HIS A 165 3.06 21.47 -13.80
N TYR A 166 3.20 20.49 -12.91
CA TYR A 166 3.04 20.69 -11.47
C TYR A 166 4.07 21.67 -10.89
N GLN A 167 5.33 21.59 -11.34
CA GLN A 167 6.38 22.55 -10.96
C GLN A 167 5.97 24.00 -11.27
N LYS A 168 5.38 24.25 -12.45
CA LYS A 168 4.87 25.59 -12.82
C LYS A 168 3.72 26.04 -11.92
N VAL A 169 2.86 25.11 -11.47
CA VAL A 169 1.79 25.42 -10.51
C VAL A 169 2.38 25.87 -9.17
N LEU A 170 3.45 25.20 -8.69
CA LEU A 170 4.16 25.58 -7.47
C LEU A 170 4.80 26.96 -7.59
N GLU A 171 5.49 27.23 -8.69
CA GLU A 171 6.12 28.52 -8.99
C GLU A 171 5.09 29.65 -9.00
N PHE A 172 3.96 29.44 -9.68
CA PHE A 172 2.85 30.39 -9.71
C PHE A 172 2.29 30.69 -8.30
N GLN A 173 2.17 29.67 -7.44
CA GLN A 173 1.73 29.87 -6.05
C GLN A 173 2.70 30.72 -5.23
N VAL A 174 4.01 30.57 -5.47
CA VAL A 174 5.04 31.39 -4.81
C VAL A 174 4.99 32.83 -5.31
N GLU A 175 4.91 33.04 -6.62
CA GLU A 175 4.80 34.38 -7.23
C GLU A 175 3.60 35.17 -6.68
N HIS A 176 2.50 34.50 -6.39
CA HIS A 176 1.27 35.11 -5.87
C HIS A 176 1.21 35.18 -4.34
N GLY A 177 2.31 34.89 -3.64
CA GLY A 177 2.41 34.98 -2.18
C GLY A 177 1.57 33.93 -1.42
N ASN A 178 1.02 32.93 -2.11
CA ASN A 178 0.32 31.81 -1.48
C ASN A 178 1.30 30.84 -0.79
N ARG A 179 2.60 30.95 -1.13
CA ARG A 179 3.69 30.19 -0.53
C ARG A 179 4.98 30.98 -0.42
N THR A 180 5.79 30.60 0.54
CA THR A 180 7.08 31.23 0.84
C THR A 180 8.27 30.58 0.13
N GLN A 181 8.17 29.31 -0.28
CA GLN A 181 9.24 28.57 -0.94
C GLN A 181 8.68 27.65 -2.04
N SER A 182 9.45 27.51 -3.12
CA SER A 182 9.22 26.51 -4.16
C SER A 182 10.12 25.32 -3.88
N GLU A 183 9.52 24.16 -3.64
CA GLU A 183 10.25 22.89 -3.64
C GLU A 183 10.37 22.40 -5.08
N ASP A 184 11.53 21.85 -5.45
CA ASP A 184 11.75 21.27 -6.78
C ASP A 184 11.15 19.86 -6.82
N ILE A 185 9.98 19.73 -7.47
CA ILE A 185 9.27 18.46 -7.54
C ILE A 185 10.03 17.39 -8.33
N LEU A 186 10.83 17.78 -9.32
CA LEU A 186 11.62 16.85 -10.12
C LEU A 186 12.74 16.24 -9.26
N ARG A 187 13.37 17.06 -8.42
CA ARG A 187 14.39 16.61 -7.46
C ARG A 187 13.78 15.77 -6.33
N LEU A 188 12.62 16.15 -5.81
CA LEU A 188 11.91 15.34 -4.82
C LEU A 188 11.57 13.96 -5.38
N ALA A 189 11.07 13.89 -6.62
CA ALA A 189 10.74 12.62 -7.27
C ALA A 189 11.98 11.77 -7.58
N GLU A 190 13.11 12.37 -7.97
CA GLU A 190 14.40 11.68 -8.17
C GLU A 190 14.87 10.96 -6.91
N GLY A 191 14.81 11.63 -5.76
CA GLY A 191 15.24 11.06 -4.47
C GLY A 191 14.22 10.11 -3.82
N ASN A 192 13.02 9.97 -4.40
CA ASN A 192 11.94 9.21 -3.82
C ASN A 192 11.96 7.75 -4.29
N ASN A 193 12.51 6.86 -3.44
CA ASN A 193 12.58 5.42 -3.66
C ASN A 193 11.28 4.67 -3.30
N GLU A 194 10.19 5.37 -3.00
CA GLU A 194 8.93 4.77 -2.57
C GLU A 194 8.22 4.03 -3.71
N THR A 195 7.37 3.10 -3.29
CA THR A 195 6.32 2.50 -4.11
C THR A 195 4.99 3.12 -3.66
N THR A 196 4.33 3.86 -4.53
CA THR A 196 3.03 4.45 -4.23
C THR A 196 1.92 3.54 -4.74
N ALA A 197 1.16 2.94 -3.83
CA ALA A 197 -0.03 2.16 -4.16
C ALA A 197 -1.13 3.09 -4.71
N ILE A 198 -1.79 2.65 -5.77
CA ILE A 198 -2.96 3.31 -6.34
C ILE A 198 -4.19 2.54 -5.87
N LEU A 199 -5.08 3.23 -5.15
CA LEU A 199 -6.21 2.62 -4.46
C LEU A 199 -7.49 2.58 -5.31
N GLY A 200 -7.44 3.15 -6.52
CA GLY A 200 -8.54 3.24 -7.47
C GLY A 200 -8.27 4.26 -8.58
N GLU A 201 -9.06 4.24 -9.66
CA GLU A 201 -9.14 5.32 -10.65
C GLU A 201 -10.14 6.39 -10.18
N THR A 202 -11.26 5.96 -9.64
CA THR A 202 -12.35 6.78 -9.11
C THR A 202 -12.57 6.48 -7.64
N GLN A 203 -13.31 7.34 -6.92
CA GLN A 203 -13.67 7.08 -5.52
C GLN A 203 -14.57 5.85 -5.31
N LYS A 204 -15.17 5.30 -6.38
CA LYS A 204 -15.98 4.09 -6.32
C LYS A 204 -15.13 2.82 -6.35
N ASP A 205 -13.91 2.92 -6.89
CA ASP A 205 -12.99 1.80 -6.97
C ASP A 205 -12.36 1.51 -5.60
N ASP A 206 -12.03 0.24 -5.37
CA ASP A 206 -11.36 -0.18 -4.13
C ASP A 206 -10.29 -1.25 -4.41
N TRP A 207 -9.11 -0.78 -4.82
CA TRP A 207 -7.94 -1.62 -5.07
C TRP A 207 -7.03 -1.75 -3.84
N ARG A 208 -7.52 -1.34 -2.66
CA ARG A 208 -6.75 -1.29 -1.42
C ARG A 208 -6.21 -2.67 -1.04
N PRO A 209 -4.97 -2.75 -0.54
CA PRO A 209 -4.46 -3.98 0.05
C PRO A 209 -5.40 -4.50 1.15
N LYS A 210 -5.76 -5.78 1.07
CA LYS A 210 -6.61 -6.52 2.01
C LYS A 210 -5.74 -6.93 3.20
N PHE A 211 -6.11 -6.46 4.40
CA PHE A 211 -5.32 -6.69 5.62
C PHE A 211 -5.09 -8.18 5.93
N HIS A 212 -6.05 -9.05 5.63
CA HIS A 212 -5.97 -10.47 5.97
C HIS A 212 -5.18 -11.30 4.94
N LEU A 213 -5.00 -10.83 3.71
CA LEU A 213 -4.29 -11.56 2.64
C LEU A 213 -2.94 -10.92 2.32
N ASP A 214 -2.88 -9.60 2.19
CA ASP A 214 -1.71 -8.90 1.69
C ASP A 214 -0.68 -8.58 2.79
N LEU A 215 -1.10 -8.54 4.07
CA LEU A 215 -0.16 -8.33 5.17
C LEU A 215 0.64 -9.61 5.42
N HIS A 216 1.97 -9.52 5.35
CA HIS A 216 2.85 -10.58 5.81
C HIS A 216 3.06 -10.49 7.33
N SER A 217 3.51 -9.33 7.80
CA SER A 217 3.80 -9.11 9.22
C SER A 217 3.64 -7.65 9.63
N MET A 218 3.31 -7.44 10.90
CA MET A 218 3.20 -6.14 11.53
C MET A 218 4.07 -6.09 12.78
N VAL A 219 4.96 -5.11 12.86
CA VAL A 219 5.79 -4.83 14.03
C VAL A 219 5.28 -3.56 14.69
N LEU A 220 4.65 -3.69 15.85
CA LEU A 220 4.30 -2.55 16.70
C LEU A 220 5.52 -2.15 17.51
N VAL A 221 5.85 -0.86 17.51
CA VAL A 221 7.07 -0.32 18.14
C VAL A 221 6.69 0.63 19.26
N ARG A 222 7.40 0.51 20.39
CA ARG A 222 7.37 1.44 21.51
C ARG A 222 8.79 1.74 21.96
N GLY A 223 9.13 3.02 22.09
CA GLY A 223 10.45 3.46 22.54
C GLY A 223 10.45 4.87 23.11
N ALA A 224 11.62 5.31 23.54
CA ALA A 224 11.87 6.69 23.94
C ALA A 224 11.74 7.64 22.73
N GLY A 225 11.08 8.78 22.89
CA GLY A 225 11.02 9.85 21.88
C GLY A 225 12.30 10.69 21.85
N LYS A 226 12.35 11.67 20.93
CA LYS A 226 13.55 12.48 20.60
C LYS A 226 14.26 13.15 21.79
N ILE A 227 13.53 13.53 22.85
CA ILE A 227 14.11 14.15 24.05
C ILE A 227 14.64 13.09 25.03
N MET A 228 13.90 11.98 25.19
CA MET A 228 14.25 10.92 26.13
C MET A 228 15.35 9.98 25.62
N SER A 229 15.57 9.93 24.30
CA SER A 229 16.67 9.16 23.69
C SER A 229 18.06 9.67 24.11
N GLY A 230 18.18 10.93 24.53
CA GLY A 230 19.43 11.48 25.09
C GLY A 230 19.77 10.99 26.51
N PHE A 231 18.80 10.39 27.22
CA PHE A 231 18.94 9.98 28.63
C PHE A 231 18.73 8.47 28.85
N THR A 232 18.39 7.71 27.81
CA THR A 232 18.18 6.25 27.84
C THR A 232 19.18 5.57 26.92
N LYS A 233 19.44 4.25 27.09
CA LYS A 233 20.28 3.49 26.13
C LYS A 233 19.67 3.67 24.74
N ALA A 234 20.32 4.49 23.91
CA ALA A 234 19.71 5.25 22.82
C ALA A 234 19.14 4.44 21.64
N ASP A 235 19.26 3.11 21.65
CA ASP A 235 18.98 2.27 20.48
C ASP A 235 18.00 1.11 20.70
N THR A 236 17.49 0.89 21.93
CA THR A 236 16.58 -0.23 22.19
C THR A 236 15.11 0.18 22.13
N ILE A 237 14.31 -0.66 21.49
CA ILE A 237 12.86 -0.53 21.38
C ILE A 237 12.15 -1.80 21.80
N ASP A 238 10.99 -1.63 22.41
CA ASP A 238 10.05 -2.72 22.65
C ASP A 238 9.22 -2.94 21.40
N THR A 239 9.17 -4.19 20.97
CA THR A 239 8.49 -4.62 19.75
C THR A 239 7.47 -5.69 20.05
N VAL A 240 6.34 -5.62 19.36
CA VAL A 240 5.36 -6.71 19.25
C VAL A 240 5.24 -7.06 17.78
N THR A 241 5.80 -8.19 17.39
CA THR A 241 5.72 -8.70 16.02
C THR A 241 4.54 -9.67 15.90
N ILE A 242 3.68 -9.40 14.94
CA ILE A 242 2.50 -10.20 14.60
C ILE A 242 2.71 -10.71 13.18
N VAL A 243 2.74 -12.03 13.00
CA VAL A 243 2.89 -12.65 11.68
C VAL A 243 1.54 -13.17 11.21
N ASN A 244 1.15 -12.86 9.98
CA ASN A 244 -0.12 -13.29 9.42
C ASN A 244 0.00 -14.71 8.84
N PRO A 245 -0.63 -15.73 9.43
CA PRO A 245 -0.59 -17.10 8.88
C PRO A 245 -1.39 -17.24 7.58
N HIS A 246 -2.22 -16.26 7.23
CA HIS A 246 -3.04 -16.26 6.01
C HIS A 246 -2.45 -15.36 4.92
N PHE A 247 -1.21 -14.91 5.07
CA PHE A 247 -0.52 -14.15 4.05
C PHE A 247 -0.51 -14.94 2.73
N ARG A 248 -0.94 -14.28 1.65
CA ARG A 248 -0.93 -14.84 0.29
C ARG A 248 -0.15 -13.94 -0.62
N LYS A 249 0.95 -14.46 -1.14
CA LYS A 249 1.79 -13.73 -2.07
C LYS A 249 1.04 -13.54 -3.39
N ARG A 250 0.88 -12.29 -3.80
CA ARG A 250 0.09 -11.92 -4.97
C ARG A 250 0.68 -12.56 -6.22
N ILE A 251 -0.17 -13.12 -7.09
CA ILE A 251 0.31 -13.72 -8.34
C ILE A 251 0.80 -12.67 -9.33
N MET A 252 0.13 -11.51 -9.38
CA MET A 252 0.47 -10.41 -10.28
C MET A 252 0.15 -9.03 -9.67
N ALA A 253 1.07 -8.08 -9.83
CA ALA A 253 0.89 -6.65 -9.58
C ALA A 253 1.01 -5.87 -10.89
N ILE A 254 0.37 -4.70 -10.97
CA ILE A 254 0.39 -3.82 -12.13
C ILE A 254 1.21 -2.58 -11.78
N GLU A 255 2.25 -2.32 -12.57
CA GLU A 255 3.02 -1.08 -12.47
C GLU A 255 2.68 -0.17 -13.64
N ILE A 256 2.25 1.04 -13.31
CA ILE A 256 2.02 2.09 -14.31
C ILE A 256 3.09 3.17 -14.19
N PHE A 257 3.41 3.82 -15.31
CA PHE A 257 4.41 4.89 -15.37
C PHE A 257 3.82 6.30 -15.36
N SER A 258 2.50 6.40 -15.44
CA SER A 258 1.75 7.66 -15.49
C SER A 258 0.38 7.46 -14.87
N THR A 259 -0.09 8.47 -14.13
CA THR A 259 -1.45 8.53 -13.59
C THR A 259 -2.37 9.41 -14.45
N ALA A 260 -1.90 9.87 -15.61
CA ALA A 260 -2.68 10.66 -16.54
C ALA A 260 -3.89 9.86 -17.05
N LEU A 261 -5.08 10.44 -16.89
CA LEU A 261 -6.33 9.87 -17.39
C LEU A 261 -6.39 10.05 -18.91
N GLY A 262 -6.58 8.95 -19.64
CA GLY A 262 -6.52 8.89 -21.10
C GLY A 262 -7.62 9.64 -21.84
N SER A 263 -7.58 10.97 -21.80
CA SER A 263 -8.59 11.83 -22.39
C SER A 263 -7.99 13.10 -23.02
N GLY A 264 -8.64 13.58 -24.07
CA GLY A 264 -8.29 14.83 -24.75
C GLY A 264 -7.55 14.65 -26.08
N ALA A 265 -7.65 15.65 -26.96
CA ALA A 265 -7.17 15.60 -28.33
C ALA A 265 -5.64 15.43 -28.47
N MET A 266 -4.89 15.71 -27.41
CA MET A 266 -3.42 15.59 -27.39
C MET A 266 -2.94 14.34 -26.65
N TYR A 267 -3.84 13.55 -26.06
CA TYR A 267 -3.46 12.39 -25.25
C TYR A 267 -2.66 11.37 -26.04
N ASP A 268 -3.06 11.03 -27.26
CA ASP A 268 -2.34 10.03 -28.07
C ASP A 268 -0.90 10.46 -28.38
N LYS A 269 -0.70 11.75 -28.68
CA LYS A 269 0.64 12.32 -28.89
C LYS A 269 1.46 12.29 -27.60
N TYR A 270 0.82 12.60 -26.49
CA TYR A 270 1.44 12.57 -25.18
C TYR A 270 1.87 11.16 -24.79
N PHE A 271 0.96 10.21 -24.95
CA PHE A 271 1.17 8.80 -24.67
C PHE A 271 2.25 8.20 -25.57
N ALA A 272 2.29 8.55 -26.86
CA ALA A 272 3.37 8.13 -27.75
C ALA A 272 4.75 8.61 -27.26
N LYS A 273 4.87 9.88 -26.87
CA LYS A 273 6.11 10.44 -26.31
C LYS A 273 6.55 9.72 -25.03
N MET A 274 5.61 9.38 -24.15
CA MET A 274 5.92 8.61 -22.95
C MET A 274 6.36 7.17 -23.28
N ASN A 275 5.74 6.51 -24.26
CA ASN A 275 6.17 5.19 -24.73
C ASN A 275 7.59 5.22 -25.29
N ASP A 276 7.93 6.24 -26.09
CA ASP A 276 9.28 6.40 -26.64
C ASP A 276 10.31 6.61 -25.53
N ARG A 277 9.99 7.42 -24.51
CA ARG A 277 10.83 7.59 -23.32
C ARG A 277 11.00 6.27 -22.56
N ALA A 278 9.92 5.54 -22.30
CA ALA A 278 9.98 4.27 -21.59
C ALA A 278 10.82 3.22 -22.33
N LYS A 279 10.75 3.19 -23.67
CA LYS A 279 11.64 2.35 -24.51
C LYS A 279 13.09 2.81 -24.43
N GLY A 280 13.34 4.12 -24.52
CA GLY A 280 14.68 4.70 -24.41
C GLY A 280 15.35 4.43 -23.05
N LEU A 281 14.55 4.29 -21.99
CA LEU A 281 15.01 3.94 -20.64
C LEU A 281 15.11 2.42 -20.40
N GLY A 282 14.76 1.58 -21.40
CA GLY A 282 14.76 0.12 -21.27
C GLY A 282 13.69 -0.43 -20.33
N LEU A 283 12.65 0.35 -20.02
CA LEU A 283 11.55 -0.07 -19.14
C LEU A 283 10.56 -0.99 -19.86
N ILE A 284 10.44 -0.84 -21.19
CA ILE A 284 9.56 -1.66 -22.03
C ILE A 284 10.25 -2.03 -23.35
N ASN A 285 9.83 -3.15 -23.95
CA ASN A 285 10.34 -3.60 -25.26
C ASN A 285 9.78 -2.75 -26.41
N SER A 286 10.46 -2.79 -27.57
CA SER A 286 10.09 -2.05 -28.79
C SER A 286 8.68 -2.36 -29.30
N ASP A 287 8.24 -3.62 -29.18
CA ASP A 287 6.93 -4.10 -29.64
C ASP A 287 5.82 -4.00 -28.59
N ASN A 288 6.15 -3.49 -27.41
CA ASN A 288 5.20 -3.27 -26.34
C ASN A 288 4.79 -1.79 -26.26
N ARG A 289 3.64 -1.57 -25.62
CA ARG A 289 3.20 -0.29 -25.09
C ARG A 289 3.15 -0.35 -23.57
N MET A 290 3.31 0.79 -22.94
CA MET A 290 3.05 0.95 -21.51
C MET A 290 1.58 0.65 -21.19
N LEU A 291 1.34 0.28 -19.94
CA LEU A 291 0.00 0.28 -19.35
C LEU A 291 -0.40 1.70 -18.95
N THR A 292 -1.67 2.00 -19.16
CA THR A 292 -2.33 3.21 -18.66
C THR A 292 -3.04 2.92 -17.34
N LEU A 293 -3.41 3.97 -16.61
CA LEU A 293 -4.31 3.82 -15.45
C LEU A 293 -5.66 3.21 -15.86
N ARG A 294 -6.10 3.45 -17.10
CA ARG A 294 -7.32 2.86 -17.65
C ARG A 294 -7.18 1.36 -17.86
N ASP A 295 -6.06 0.89 -18.42
CA ASP A 295 -5.78 -0.55 -18.55
C ASP A 295 -5.82 -1.25 -17.17
N ALA A 296 -5.25 -0.60 -16.14
CA ALA A 296 -5.30 -1.10 -14.78
C ALA A 296 -6.73 -1.14 -14.24
N SER A 297 -7.53 -0.10 -14.48
CA SER A 297 -8.94 -0.03 -14.10
C SER A 297 -9.79 -1.10 -14.77
N ASP A 298 -9.60 -1.30 -16.07
CA ASP A 298 -10.31 -2.31 -16.86
C ASP A 298 -9.98 -3.74 -16.38
N LEU A 299 -8.71 -4.02 -16.06
CA LEU A 299 -8.31 -5.28 -15.42
C LEU A 299 -8.92 -5.43 -14.03
N MET A 300 -8.76 -4.43 -13.16
CA MET A 300 -9.24 -4.50 -11.77
C MET A 300 -10.77 -4.62 -11.68
N ASN A 301 -11.50 -4.17 -12.69
CA ASN A 301 -12.96 -4.31 -12.78
C ASN A 301 -13.43 -5.53 -13.58
N SER A 302 -12.52 -6.31 -14.20
CA SER A 302 -12.87 -7.57 -14.90
C SER A 302 -13.10 -8.70 -13.89
N PRO A 303 -14.30 -9.33 -13.88
CA PRO A 303 -14.57 -10.51 -13.06
C PRO A 303 -13.59 -11.64 -13.33
N GLU A 304 -13.24 -11.89 -14.60
CA GLU A 304 -12.31 -12.94 -15.00
C GLU A 304 -10.91 -12.72 -14.43
N TYR A 305 -10.43 -11.46 -14.43
CA TYR A 305 -9.16 -11.14 -13.79
C TYR A 305 -9.23 -11.30 -12.26
N GLN A 306 -10.32 -10.88 -11.61
CA GLN A 306 -10.49 -11.08 -10.17
C GLN A 306 -10.50 -12.57 -9.79
N GLU A 307 -11.19 -13.42 -10.56
CA GLU A 307 -11.20 -14.87 -10.34
C GLU A 307 -9.79 -15.47 -10.43
N LEU A 308 -8.96 -15.01 -11.36
CA LEU A 308 -7.56 -15.45 -11.46
C LEU A 308 -6.73 -15.04 -10.23
N LEU A 309 -6.92 -13.82 -9.73
CA LEU A 309 -6.23 -13.33 -8.53
C LEU A 309 -6.69 -14.07 -7.26
N GLU A 310 -7.93 -14.54 -7.21
CA GLU A 310 -8.47 -15.34 -6.10
C GLU A 310 -8.07 -16.81 -6.17
N LYS A 311 -7.88 -17.33 -7.38
CA LYS A 311 -7.52 -18.74 -7.63
C LYS A 311 -6.04 -19.01 -7.42
N TYR A 312 -5.15 -18.07 -7.73
CA TYR A 312 -3.71 -18.31 -7.76
C TYR A 312 -2.91 -17.41 -6.81
N GLN A 313 -1.84 -17.97 -6.24
CA GLN A 313 -0.80 -17.25 -5.51
C GLN A 313 0.58 -17.51 -6.11
N ALA A 314 1.51 -16.58 -5.94
CA ALA A 314 2.90 -16.78 -6.34
C ALA A 314 3.65 -17.66 -5.33
N LEU A 315 4.45 -18.61 -5.83
CA LEU A 315 5.40 -19.39 -5.03
C LEU A 315 6.78 -18.73 -4.95
N GLY A 316 7.11 -17.87 -5.93
CA GLY A 316 8.36 -17.13 -6.04
C GLY A 316 8.13 -15.62 -5.93
N GLU A 317 8.63 -14.87 -6.90
CA GLU A 317 8.34 -13.43 -7.03
C GLU A 317 6.96 -13.19 -7.66
N THR A 318 6.28 -12.15 -7.21
CA THR A 318 5.06 -11.60 -7.79
C THR A 318 5.36 -11.13 -9.20
N MET A 319 4.57 -11.57 -10.18
CA MET A 319 4.72 -11.07 -11.54
C MET A 319 4.38 -9.58 -11.57
N VAL A 320 5.18 -8.76 -12.27
CA VAL A 320 4.86 -7.35 -12.47
C VAL A 320 4.49 -7.12 -13.93
N LEU A 321 3.23 -6.76 -14.16
CA LEU A 321 2.76 -6.33 -15.48
C LEU A 321 3.09 -4.84 -15.64
N GLN A 322 4.11 -4.54 -16.45
CA GLN A 322 4.56 -3.17 -16.78
C GLN A 322 4.18 -2.73 -18.20
N SER A 323 4.01 -3.70 -19.10
CA SER A 323 3.77 -3.44 -20.51
C SER A 323 3.02 -4.59 -21.17
N VAL A 324 2.41 -4.29 -22.31
CA VAL A 324 1.66 -5.25 -23.13
C VAL A 324 2.01 -5.07 -24.60
N PRO A 325 1.85 -6.10 -25.45
CA PRO A 325 2.00 -5.95 -26.89
C PRO A 325 1.17 -4.78 -27.44
N LYS A 326 1.76 -3.96 -28.32
CA LYS A 326 1.15 -2.73 -28.86
C LYS A 326 -0.17 -2.94 -29.62
N ASN A 327 -0.46 -4.18 -30.03
CA ASN A 327 -1.69 -4.56 -30.71
C ASN A 327 -2.85 -4.83 -29.75
N ILE A 328 -2.62 -4.97 -28.44
CA ILE A 328 -3.69 -5.08 -27.44
C ILE A 328 -4.33 -3.71 -27.25
N ARG A 329 -5.58 -3.59 -27.72
CA ARG A 329 -6.33 -2.31 -27.73
C ARG A 329 -7.65 -2.38 -26.96
N THR A 330 -8.15 -3.57 -26.68
CA THR A 330 -9.42 -3.79 -26.00
C THR A 330 -9.22 -4.41 -24.62
N THR A 331 -10.21 -4.20 -23.75
CA THR A 331 -10.23 -4.82 -22.42
C THR A 331 -10.22 -6.35 -22.52
N GLU A 332 -10.96 -6.93 -23.47
CA GLU A 332 -11.04 -8.39 -23.64
C GLU A 332 -9.69 -8.99 -24.07
N GLU A 333 -8.96 -8.33 -24.97
CA GLU A 333 -7.61 -8.75 -25.36
C GLU A 333 -6.63 -8.65 -24.19
N LEU A 334 -6.73 -7.58 -23.40
CA LEU A 334 -5.89 -7.36 -22.22
C LEU A 334 -6.11 -8.44 -21.16
N VAL A 335 -7.37 -8.75 -20.83
CA VAL A 335 -7.72 -9.81 -19.88
C VAL A 335 -7.21 -11.17 -20.37
N LYS A 336 -7.40 -11.52 -21.65
CA LYS A 336 -6.90 -12.78 -22.23
C LYS A 336 -5.38 -12.90 -22.16
N PHE A 337 -4.67 -11.80 -22.45
CA PHE A 337 -3.21 -11.78 -22.38
C PHE A 337 -2.72 -11.99 -20.94
N VAL A 338 -3.32 -11.29 -19.98
CA VAL A 338 -2.97 -11.43 -18.56
C VAL A 338 -3.32 -12.82 -18.03
N ALA A 339 -4.46 -13.37 -18.42
CA ALA A 339 -4.84 -14.74 -18.09
C ALA A 339 -3.79 -15.74 -18.58
N PHE A 340 -3.37 -15.62 -19.84
CA PHE A 340 -2.31 -16.44 -20.40
C PHE A 340 -1.00 -16.33 -19.60
N LEU A 341 -0.59 -15.11 -19.21
CA LEU A 341 0.61 -14.90 -18.40
C LEU A 341 0.52 -15.60 -17.03
N ILE A 342 -0.60 -15.46 -16.33
CA ILE A 342 -0.81 -16.11 -15.03
C ILE A 342 -0.85 -17.64 -15.21
N GLU A 343 -1.63 -18.14 -16.16
CA GLU A 343 -1.82 -19.58 -16.39
C GLU A 343 -0.58 -20.28 -16.96
N SER A 344 0.33 -19.56 -17.60
CA SER A 344 1.62 -20.08 -18.04
C SER A 344 2.72 -19.96 -16.99
N ASN A 345 2.55 -19.17 -15.93
CA ASN A 345 3.58 -19.02 -14.89
C ASN A 345 3.84 -20.36 -14.16
N PRO A 346 5.05 -20.94 -14.23
CA PRO A 346 5.35 -22.19 -13.53
C PRO A 346 5.46 -22.02 -12.01
N ALA A 347 5.71 -20.80 -11.52
CA ALA A 347 5.85 -20.47 -10.10
C ALA A 347 4.53 -19.99 -9.47
N LYS A 348 3.41 -20.63 -9.82
CA LYS A 348 2.09 -20.39 -9.21
C LYS A 348 1.60 -21.61 -8.44
N ALA A 349 0.76 -21.39 -7.44
CA ALA A 349 -0.01 -22.42 -6.77
C ALA A 349 -1.50 -22.07 -6.79
N ILE A 350 -2.35 -23.09 -6.86
CA ILE A 350 -3.79 -22.93 -6.62
C ILE A 350 -3.96 -22.66 -5.13
N ILE A 351 -4.76 -21.64 -4.81
CA ILE A 351 -5.16 -21.36 -3.44
C ILE A 351 -6.20 -22.43 -3.08
N GLU A 352 -5.77 -23.42 -2.29
CA GLU A 352 -6.70 -24.33 -1.64
C GLU A 352 -7.54 -23.47 -0.67
N THR A 353 -8.81 -23.23 -1.00
CA THR A 353 -9.73 -22.57 -0.09
C THR A 353 -9.72 -23.29 1.25
N PRO A 354 -9.33 -22.64 2.36
CA PRO A 354 -9.85 -23.07 3.64
C PRO A 354 -11.37 -22.93 3.55
N SER A 355 -12.11 -23.96 3.97
CA SER A 355 -13.56 -23.97 4.12
C SER A 355 -14.11 -22.58 4.49
N PRO A 356 -15.21 -22.10 3.87
CA PRO A 356 -15.66 -20.73 3.98
C PRO A 356 -16.01 -20.41 5.44
N PHE A 357 -15.12 -19.72 6.13
CA PHE A 357 -15.52 -18.93 7.27
C PHE A 357 -16.25 -17.72 6.70
N ASN A 358 -17.57 -17.70 6.91
CA ASN A 358 -18.50 -16.63 6.55
C ASN A 358 -17.84 -15.25 6.54
N GLU A 359 -17.45 -14.79 5.35
CA GLU A 359 -17.39 -13.35 5.13
C GLU A 359 -18.81 -12.83 5.32
N PRO A 360 -19.05 -11.85 6.23
CA PRO A 360 -20.32 -11.16 6.22
C PRO A 360 -20.43 -10.47 4.86
N LYS A 361 -21.38 -10.92 4.04
CA LYS A 361 -21.84 -10.16 2.87
C LYS A 361 -22.19 -8.76 3.37
N ILE A 362 -21.48 -7.75 2.87
CA ILE A 362 -21.74 -6.33 3.13
C ILE A 362 -23.03 -5.94 2.39
#